data_AF-A0A967W1A5-F1
#
_entry.id   AF-A0A967W1A5-F1
#
_cell.length_a   1.000
_cell.length_b   1.000
_cell.length_c   1.000
_cell.angle_alpha   90.00
_cell.angle_beta   90.00
_cell.angle_gamma   90.00
#
_symmetry.space_group_name_H-M   'P 1'
#
loop_
_entity.id
_entity.type
_entity.pdbx_description
1 polymer ?
#
loop_
_entity_poly.entity_id
_entity_poly.type
_entity_poly.pdbx_seq_one_letter_code
_entity_poly.pdbx_strand_id
1 'polypeptide(L)'
;MNRSETVTLFNDMCFLAPAALIDKGIKWQGIDSTTVKATYTYQDNTIKATLTFNENGELINFSSDDRSESADGKNFVNYKWSTPLGDYQDFDGRKLASHGQAVWHKPEGEHSYIKLDVEQINYNYNALEWFK
;
A
#
# COMPACT_ATOMS: atom_id res chain seq x y z
N MET A 1 0.21 14.86 10.02
CA MET A 1 1.13 13.74 9.78
C MET A 1 0.40 12.39 9.77
N ASN A 2 -0.43 12.12 10.78
CA ASN A 2 -1.15 10.84 10.96
C ASN A 2 -1.97 10.37 9.73
N ARG A 3 -2.54 11.31 8.96
CA ARG A 3 -3.24 10.97 7.70
C ARG A 3 -2.32 10.32 6.68
N SER A 4 -1.10 10.84 6.50
CA SER A 4 -0.11 10.26 5.57
C SER A 4 0.41 8.91 6.06
N GLU A 5 0.59 8.74 7.37
CA GLU A 5 0.94 7.46 7.98
C GLU A 5 -0.18 6.43 7.78
N THR A 6 -1.45 6.87 7.81
CA THR A 6 -2.61 6.00 7.52
C THR A 6 -2.63 5.56 6.05
N VAL A 7 -2.16 6.39 5.11
CA VAL A 7 -1.94 5.95 3.72
C VAL A 7 -0.90 4.84 3.67
N THR A 8 0.24 5.01 4.35
CA THR A 8 1.30 3.99 4.40
C THR A 8 0.81 2.69 5.04
N LEU A 9 0.14 2.78 6.19
CA LEU A 9 -0.45 1.61 6.85
C LEU A 9 -1.40 0.85 5.90
N PHE A 10 -2.30 1.57 5.24
CA PHE A 10 -3.28 0.95 4.34
C PHE A 10 -2.61 0.34 3.09
N ASN A 11 -1.58 1.00 2.55
CA ASN A 11 -0.74 0.42 1.50
C ASN A 11 -0.11 -0.90 1.94
N ASP A 12 0.48 -0.93 3.13
CA ASP A 12 1.18 -2.11 3.64
C ASP A 12 0.18 -3.24 3.95
N MET A 13 -1.04 -2.92 4.38
CA MET A 13 -2.13 -3.89 4.45
C MET A 13 -2.48 -4.47 3.06
N CYS A 14 -2.51 -3.64 2.02
CA CYS A 14 -2.82 -4.11 0.66
C CYS A 14 -1.69 -4.98 0.06
N PHE A 15 -0.44 -4.60 0.30
CA PHE A 15 0.74 -5.26 -0.27
C PHE A 15 1.21 -6.44 0.59
N LEU A 16 1.52 -6.18 1.86
CA LEU A 16 2.23 -7.11 2.75
C LEU A 16 1.30 -7.89 3.68
N ALA A 17 0.03 -7.52 3.86
CA ALA A 17 -0.87 -8.22 4.77
C ALA A 17 -2.33 -8.22 4.30
N PRO A 18 -2.64 -8.73 3.10
CA PRO A 18 -3.98 -8.60 2.50
C PRO A 18 -5.09 -9.25 3.32
N ALA A 19 -4.77 -10.21 4.20
CA ALA A 19 -5.72 -10.77 5.16
C ALA A 19 -6.32 -9.71 6.11
N ALA A 20 -5.63 -8.59 6.32
CA ALA A 20 -6.11 -7.47 7.13
C ALA A 20 -7.19 -6.62 6.43
N LEU A 21 -7.44 -6.82 5.13
CA LEU A 21 -8.43 -6.05 4.36
C LEU A 21 -9.90 -6.37 4.72
N ILE A 22 -10.14 -7.29 5.66
CA ILE A 22 -11.44 -7.55 6.28
C ILE A 22 -11.79 -6.52 7.38
N ASP A 23 -10.92 -5.55 7.63
CA ASP A 23 -11.13 -4.49 8.63
C ASP A 23 -12.39 -3.66 8.32
N LYS A 24 -13.23 -3.45 9.35
CA LYS A 24 -14.51 -2.74 9.25
C LYS A 24 -14.36 -1.23 8.96
N GLY A 25 -13.18 -0.68 9.19
CA GLY A 25 -12.82 0.70 8.86
C GLY A 25 -12.64 0.92 7.36
N ILE A 26 -12.63 -0.13 6.55
CA ILE A 26 -12.49 -0.04 5.10
C ILE A 26 -13.87 -0.09 4.43
N LYS A 27 -14.15 0.91 3.60
CA LYS A 27 -15.31 0.95 2.71
C LYS A 27 -14.85 0.87 1.26
N TRP A 28 -15.42 -0.06 0.52
CA TRP A 28 -15.06 -0.33 -0.87
C TRP A 28 -16.12 0.21 -1.83
N GLN A 29 -15.65 0.76 -2.96
CA GLN A 29 -16.48 1.17 -4.09
C GLN A 29 -15.84 0.61 -5.36
N GLY A 30 -16.51 -0.35 -6.01
CA GLY A 30 -16.09 -0.82 -7.33
C GLY A 30 -16.18 0.30 -8.37
N ILE A 31 -15.15 0.44 -9.21
CA ILE A 31 -15.12 1.38 -10.32
C ILE A 31 -15.35 0.64 -11.64
N ASP A 32 -14.64 -0.47 -11.82
CA ASP A 32 -14.78 -1.39 -12.95
C ASP A 32 -14.30 -2.81 -12.53
N SER A 33 -14.08 -3.71 -13.49
CA SER A 33 -13.68 -5.09 -13.23
C SER A 33 -12.30 -5.26 -12.60
N THR A 34 -11.42 -4.26 -12.71
CA THR A 34 -10.03 -4.33 -12.24
C THR A 34 -9.63 -3.15 -11.37
N THR A 35 -10.57 -2.27 -11.03
CA THR A 35 -10.29 -1.06 -10.25
C THR A 35 -11.32 -0.87 -9.14
N VAL A 36 -10.83 -0.61 -7.93
CA VAL A 36 -11.68 -0.25 -6.79
C VAL A 36 -11.14 0.99 -6.09
N LYS A 37 -12.05 1.79 -5.54
CA LYS A 37 -11.73 2.85 -4.58
C LYS A 37 -11.99 2.35 -3.17
N ALA A 38 -11.03 2.59 -2.30
CA ALA A 38 -11.15 2.36 -0.87
C ALA A 38 -11.26 3.70 -0.15
N THR A 39 -12.12 3.76 0.85
CA THR A 39 -12.03 4.75 1.93
C THR A 39 -11.69 4.02 3.20
N TYR A 40 -10.52 4.28 3.78
CA TYR A 40 -10.08 3.66 5.02
C TYR A 40 -10.08 4.70 6.13
N THR A 41 -10.73 4.36 7.25
CA THR A 41 -10.73 5.19 8.46
C THR A 41 -10.09 4.43 9.60
N TYR A 42 -8.98 4.97 10.11
CA TYR A 42 -8.29 4.48 11.30
C TYR A 42 -8.25 5.60 12.34
N GLN A 43 -8.93 5.38 13.46
CA GLN A 43 -9.20 6.42 14.46
C GLN A 43 -9.82 7.65 13.79
N ASP A 44 -9.24 8.84 13.98
CA ASP A 44 -9.74 10.10 13.43
C ASP A 44 -9.20 10.40 12.01
N ASN A 45 -8.46 9.47 11.39
CA ASN A 45 -7.84 9.67 10.09
C ASN A 45 -8.57 8.89 9.00
N THR A 46 -9.14 9.61 8.04
CA THR A 46 -9.73 9.02 6.83
C THR A 46 -8.88 9.32 5.60
N ILE A 47 -8.57 8.27 4.85
CA ILE A 47 -7.87 8.34 3.57
C ILE A 47 -8.68 7.70 2.46
N LYS A 48 -8.37 8.07 1.22
CA LYS A 48 -8.85 7.43 0.02
C LYS A 48 -7.68 6.85 -0.77
N ALA A 49 -7.88 5.66 -1.31
CA ALA A 49 -6.92 5.03 -2.20
C ALA A 49 -7.64 4.40 -3.39
N THR A 50 -6.93 4.30 -4.51
CA THR A 50 -7.35 3.52 -5.67
C THR A 50 -6.43 2.32 -5.79
N LEU A 51 -7.01 1.12 -5.83
CA LEU A 51 -6.30 -0.12 -6.06
C LEU A 51 -6.63 -0.58 -7.48
N THR A 52 -5.59 -0.96 -8.22
CA THR A 52 -5.70 -1.48 -9.59
C THR A 52 -5.13 -2.88 -9.63
N PHE A 53 -5.88 -3.78 -10.25
CA PHE A 53 -5.57 -5.19 -10.38
C PHE A 53 -5.35 -5.55 -11.86
N ASN A 54 -4.67 -6.66 -12.12
CA ASN A 54 -4.67 -7.28 -13.45
C ASN A 54 -5.82 -8.30 -13.59
N GLU A 55 -5.93 -8.92 -14.76
CA GLU A 55 -6.98 -9.91 -15.06
C GLU A 55 -6.90 -11.19 -14.20
N ASN A 56 -5.74 -11.47 -13.59
CA ASN A 56 -5.56 -12.58 -12.66
C ASN A 56 -6.00 -12.24 -11.22
N GLY A 57 -6.48 -11.01 -10.98
CA GLY A 57 -6.84 -10.51 -9.65
C GLY A 57 -5.64 -10.13 -8.78
N GLU A 58 -4.44 -9.99 -9.38
CA GLU A 58 -3.24 -9.55 -8.68
C GLU A 58 -3.23 -8.03 -8.58
N LEU A 59 -2.91 -7.49 -7.40
CA LEU A 59 -2.76 -6.05 -7.17
C LEU A 59 -1.49 -5.56 -7.86
N ILE A 60 -1.62 -4.72 -8.87
CA ILE A 60 -0.48 -4.17 -9.62
C ILE A 60 -0.16 -2.73 -9.25
N ASN A 61 -1.09 -2.03 -8.59
CA ASN A 61 -0.83 -0.69 -8.09
C ASN A 61 -1.76 -0.30 -6.93
N PHE A 62 -1.19 0.41 -5.95
CA PHE A 62 -1.91 1.20 -4.97
C PHE A 62 -1.63 2.68 -5.24
N SER A 63 -2.63 3.57 -5.15
CA SER A 63 -2.37 5.01 -5.24
C SER A 63 -3.28 5.86 -4.36
N SER A 64 -2.77 7.00 -3.89
CA SER A 64 -3.51 7.94 -3.04
C SER A 64 -2.99 9.37 -3.22
N ASP A 65 -3.89 10.35 -3.14
CA ASP A 65 -3.59 11.79 -3.09
C ASP A 65 -3.54 12.32 -1.64
N ASP A 66 -3.71 11.46 -0.64
CA ASP A 66 -3.82 11.82 0.77
C ASP A 66 -2.48 11.73 1.53
N ARG A 67 -1.38 11.47 0.82
CA ARG A 67 -0.04 11.44 1.39
C ARG A 67 0.67 12.77 1.16
N SER A 68 1.21 13.34 2.23
CA SER A 68 2.01 14.56 2.19
C SER A 68 3.49 14.24 2.13
N GLU A 69 4.23 15.02 1.36
CA GLU A 69 5.68 15.08 1.39
C GLU A 69 6.11 16.39 2.07
N SER A 70 7.21 16.35 2.82
CA SER A 70 7.86 17.53 3.37
C SER A 70 9.37 17.41 3.27
N ALA A 71 10.00 18.43 2.68
CA ALA A 71 11.46 18.51 2.59
C ALA A 71 12.13 19.07 3.86
N ASP A 72 11.37 19.84 4.66
CA ASP A 72 11.87 20.61 5.80
C ASP A 72 11.16 20.28 7.13
N GLY A 73 10.18 19.36 7.11
CA GLY A 73 9.34 18.99 8.24
C GLY A 73 8.33 20.06 8.67
N LYS A 74 8.21 21.16 7.92
CA LYS A 74 7.34 22.31 8.24
C LYS A 74 6.28 22.54 7.17
N ASN A 75 6.69 22.47 5.91
CA ASN A 75 5.81 22.65 4.76
C ASN A 75 5.43 21.27 4.21
N PHE A 76 4.13 21.00 4.16
CA PHE A 76 3.59 19.72 3.70
C PHE A 76 2.80 19.96 2.42
N VAL A 77 3.16 19.23 1.37
CA VAL A 77 2.46 19.27 0.08
C VAL A 77 1.96 17.88 -0.25
N ASN A 78 0.71 17.77 -0.68
CA ASN A 78 0.18 16.51 -1.19
C ASN A 78 0.57 16.34 -2.65
N TYR A 79 1.17 15.21 -2.95
CA TYR A 79 1.34 14.71 -4.30
C TYR A 79 0.69 13.35 -4.39
N LYS A 80 0.27 12.96 -5.60
CA LYS A 80 -0.14 11.58 -5.82
C LYS A 80 1.05 10.68 -5.47
N TRP A 81 0.77 9.68 -4.64
CA TRP A 81 1.71 8.67 -4.22
C TRP A 81 1.22 7.31 -4.68
N SER A 82 2.13 6.45 -5.13
CA SER A 82 1.75 5.10 -5.56
C SER A 82 2.78 4.03 -5.23
N THR A 83 2.29 2.79 -5.22
CA THR A 83 3.07 1.57 -5.06
C THR A 83 2.80 0.63 -6.23
N PRO A 84 3.55 0.76 -7.34
CA PRO A 84 3.59 -0.28 -8.36
C PRO A 84 4.08 -1.59 -7.75
N LEU A 85 3.39 -2.68 -8.05
CA LEU A 85 3.65 -4.01 -7.52
C LEU A 85 3.75 -5.02 -8.66
N GLY A 86 4.57 -6.04 -8.48
CA GLY A 86 4.80 -7.04 -9.51
C GLY A 86 5.52 -8.29 -9.01
N ASP A 87 5.91 -9.12 -9.97
CA ASP A 87 6.67 -10.35 -9.76
C ASP A 87 6.02 -11.26 -8.73
N TYR A 88 4.73 -11.58 -8.91
CA TYR A 88 3.99 -12.39 -7.97
C TYR A 88 4.61 -13.79 -7.79
N GLN A 89 4.84 -14.17 -6.53
CA GLN A 89 5.45 -15.43 -6.12
C GLN A 89 4.62 -16.12 -5.04
N ASP A 90 4.88 -17.42 -4.86
CA ASP A 90 4.29 -18.20 -3.78
C ASP A 90 5.20 -18.14 -2.54
N PHE A 91 4.64 -17.66 -1.43
CA PHE A 91 5.27 -17.62 -0.12
C PHE A 91 4.51 -18.56 0.84
N ASP A 92 4.94 -19.82 0.88
CA ASP A 92 4.32 -20.89 1.67
C ASP A 92 2.82 -21.05 1.40
N GLY A 93 2.45 -21.19 0.12
CA GLY A 93 1.06 -21.34 -0.35
C GLY A 93 0.29 -20.03 -0.47
N ARG A 94 0.96 -18.87 -0.33
CA ARG A 94 0.35 -17.54 -0.44
C ARG A 94 0.93 -16.79 -1.62
N LYS A 95 0.07 -16.47 -2.59
CA LYS A 95 0.47 -15.72 -3.77
C LYS A 95 0.49 -14.21 -3.50
N LEU A 96 1.67 -13.60 -3.47
CA LEU A 96 1.88 -12.16 -3.17
C LEU A 96 2.86 -11.54 -4.15
N ALA A 97 2.79 -10.22 -4.35
CA ALA A 97 3.82 -9.49 -5.09
C ALA A 97 5.17 -9.65 -4.35
N SER A 98 6.25 -9.97 -5.08
CA SER A 98 7.59 -10.01 -4.48
C SER A 98 8.38 -8.72 -4.71
N HIS A 99 7.92 -7.85 -5.62
CA HIS A 99 8.53 -6.56 -5.88
C HIS A 99 7.55 -5.41 -5.65
N GLY A 100 8.04 -4.30 -5.08
CA GLY A 100 7.26 -3.08 -4.90
C GLY A 100 8.10 -1.82 -4.91
N GLN A 101 7.48 -0.68 -5.19
CA GLN A 101 8.16 0.63 -5.18
C GLN A 101 7.37 1.66 -4.39
N ALA A 102 8.00 2.74 -3.94
CA ALA A 102 7.30 3.93 -3.48
C ALA A 102 7.59 5.09 -4.42
N VAL A 103 6.54 5.61 -5.08
CA VAL A 103 6.69 6.60 -6.15
C VAL A 103 5.91 7.86 -5.82
N TRP A 104 6.58 9.00 -5.89
CA TRP A 104 5.95 10.33 -5.91
C TRP A 104 5.68 10.77 -7.34
N HIS A 105 4.50 11.31 -7.59
CA HIS A 105 4.10 11.88 -8.88
C HIS A 105 4.06 13.41 -8.74
N LYS A 106 5.17 14.07 -9.08
CA LYS A 106 5.31 15.53 -8.98
C LYS A 106 5.18 16.18 -10.36
N PRO A 107 4.94 17.50 -10.45
CA PRO A 107 4.90 18.21 -11.73
C PRO A 107 6.16 18.02 -12.58
N GLU A 108 7.31 17.82 -11.96
CA GLU A 108 8.60 17.61 -12.62
C GLU A 108 8.79 16.17 -13.13
N GLY A 109 7.95 15.24 -12.67
CA GLY A 109 7.99 13.84 -13.06
C GLY A 109 7.79 12.86 -11.90
N GLU A 110 7.84 11.58 -12.24
CA GLU A 110 7.78 10.49 -11.28
C GLU A 110 9.14 10.27 -10.60
N HIS A 111 9.12 10.07 -9.28
CA HIS A 111 10.31 9.78 -8.50
C HIS A 111 10.09 8.57 -7.61
N SER A 112 10.70 7.43 -8.00
CA SER A 112 10.76 6.21 -7.20
C SER A 112 11.90 6.33 -6.19
N TYR A 113 11.55 6.44 -4.90
CA TYR A 113 12.52 6.65 -3.83
C TYR A 113 12.74 5.40 -2.95
N ILE A 114 11.89 4.39 -3.11
CA ILE A 114 12.04 3.07 -2.50
C ILE A 114 11.81 2.02 -3.59
N LYS A 115 12.64 0.98 -3.57
CA LYS A 115 12.40 -0.32 -4.22
C LYS A 115 12.52 -1.40 -3.15
N LEU A 116 11.60 -2.34 -3.15
CA LEU A 116 11.50 -3.41 -2.17
C LEU A 116 11.45 -4.74 -2.90
N ASP A 117 12.23 -5.69 -2.42
CA ASP A 117 12.17 -7.08 -2.80
C ASP A 117 11.83 -7.90 -1.54
N VAL A 118 10.80 -8.73 -1.62
CA VAL A 118 10.34 -9.57 -0.52
C VAL A 118 11.04 -10.92 -0.62
N GLU A 119 11.99 -11.16 0.28
CA GLU A 119 12.70 -12.44 0.36
C GLU A 119 11.90 -13.51 1.12
N GLN A 120 11.24 -13.12 2.20
CA GLN A 120 10.45 -14.00 3.05
C GLN A 120 9.34 -13.22 3.73
N ILE A 121 8.17 -13.84 3.89
CA ILE A 121 7.06 -13.28 4.67
C ILE A 121 6.41 -14.35 5.54
N ASN A 122 6.32 -14.05 6.84
CA ASN A 122 5.69 -14.92 7.83
C ASN A 122 4.64 -14.12 8.59
N TYR A 123 3.47 -14.71 8.80
CA TYR A 123 2.37 -14.10 9.52
C TYR A 123 2.13 -14.79 10.85
N ASN A 124 1.50 -14.08 11.80
CA ASN A 124 1.13 -14.61 13.11
C ASN A 124 2.31 -15.25 13.85
N TYR A 125 3.48 -14.62 13.73
CA TYR A 125 4.70 -15.11 14.34
C TYR A 125 4.58 -15.00 15.87
N ASN A 126 4.71 -16.14 16.57
CA ASN A 126 4.82 -16.10 18.02
C ASN A 126 6.21 -15.52 18.35
N ALA A 127 6.24 -14.42 19.09
CA ALA A 127 7.38 -13.51 19.28
C ALA A 127 8.67 -14.11 19.91
N LEU A 128 8.82 -15.43 19.99
CA LEU A 128 9.96 -16.12 20.61
C LEU A 128 10.99 -16.69 19.62
N GLU A 129 10.74 -16.66 18.30
CA GLU A 129 11.63 -17.32 17.33
C GLU A 129 12.61 -16.39 16.61
N TRP A 130 12.55 -15.07 16.83
CA TRP A 130 13.42 -14.09 16.14
C TRP A 130 14.89 -14.10 16.56
N PHE A 131 15.24 -14.83 17.62
CA PHE A 131 16.60 -14.92 18.18
C PHE A 131 17.35 -16.23 17.84
N LYS A 132 16.87 -17.03 16.87
CA LYS A 132 17.57 -18.25 16.46
C LYS A 132 18.37 -18.07 15.18
#